data_AF-A0A2T1E5L2-F1
#
_entry.id   AF-A0A2T1E5L2-F1
#
_cell.length_a   1.000
_cell.length_b   1.000
_cell.length_c   1.000
_cell.angle_alpha   90.00
_cell.angle_beta   90.00
_cell.angle_gamma   90.00
#
_symmetry.space_group_name_H-M   'P 1'
#
loop_
_entity.id
_entity.type
_entity.pdbx_description
1 polymer ?
#
loop_
_entity_poly.entity_id
_entity_poly.type
_entity_poly.pdbx_seq_one_letter_code
_entity_poly.pdbx_strand_id
1 'polypeptide(L)' 'MAYNKPHHKTFVALLKLSGLPQSLAEPIGQNLAYLDNNQQDELIAVISEELQKKQNLPPVQAP' A
#
# COMPACT_ATOMS: atom_id res chain seq x y z
N MET A 1 -9.39 -16.76 -3.66
CA MET A 1 -8.57 -15.63 -3.20
C MET A 1 -8.26 -15.83 -1.73
N ALA A 2 -6.99 -15.92 -1.37
CA ALA A 2 -6.56 -16.07 0.02
C ALA A 2 -6.16 -14.68 0.55
N TYR A 3 -6.53 -14.39 1.79
CA TYR A 3 -6.20 -13.13 2.43
C TYR A 3 -4.70 -13.02 2.72
N ASN A 4 -4.04 -11.97 2.23
CA ASN A 4 -2.61 -11.73 2.41
C ASN A 4 -2.35 -10.74 3.56
N LYS A 5 -2.11 -11.28 4.76
CA LYS A 5 -1.93 -10.48 5.99
C LYS A 5 -0.74 -9.50 5.92
N PRO A 6 0.44 -9.86 5.39
CA PRO A 6 1.52 -8.90 5.15
C PRO A 6 1.08 -7.71 4.28
N HIS A 7 0.47 -7.98 3.12
CA HIS A 7 0.06 -6.93 2.20
C HIS A 7 -1.04 -6.04 2.76
N HIS A 8 -1.98 -6.59 3.53
CA HIS A 8 -2.95 -5.78 4.27
C HIS A 8 -2.26 -4.68 5.09
N LYS A 9 -1.28 -5.06 5.92
CA LYS A 9 -0.55 -4.09 6.75
C LYS A 9 0.16 -3.04 5.92
N THR A 10 0.78 -3.46 4.80
CA THR A 10 1.45 -2.54 3.88
C THR A 10 0.48 -1.56 3.27
N PHE A 11 -0.65 -2.01 2.73
CA PHE A 11 -1.68 -1.12 2.18
C PHE A 11 -2.21 -0.14 3.21
N VAL A 12 -2.55 -0.59 4.42
CA VAL A 12 -3.02 0.30 5.48
C VAL A 12 -1.97 1.36 5.81
N ALA A 13 -0.69 0.99 5.92
CA ALA A 13 0.39 1.94 6.18
C ALA A 13 0.52 2.97 5.04
N LEU A 14 0.55 2.53 3.78
CA LEU A 14 0.65 3.42 2.61
C LEU A 14 -0.55 4.38 2.53
N LEU A 15 -1.77 3.88 2.72
CA LEU A 15 -2.97 4.71 2.72
C LEU A 15 -2.93 5.75 3.84
N LYS A 16 -2.49 5.39 5.04
CA LYS A 16 -2.29 6.35 6.14
C LYS A 16 -1.23 7.40 5.82
N LEU A 17 -0.11 7.00 5.20
CA LEU A 17 0.94 7.94 4.76
C LEU A 17 0.44 8.92 3.69
N SER A 18 -0.54 8.51 2.88
CA SER A 18 -1.20 9.41 1.91
C SER A 18 -2.19 10.39 2.54
N GLY A 19 -2.45 10.26 3.85
CA GLY A 19 -3.33 11.13 4.63
C GLY A 19 -4.72 10.55 4.90
N LEU A 20 -4.99 9.28 4.55
CA LEU A 20 -6.27 8.67 4.89
C LEU A 20 -6.35 8.36 6.40
N PRO A 21 -7.48 8.66 7.07
CA PRO A 21 -7.71 8.24 8.43
C PRO A 21 -7.82 6.72 8.52
N GLN A 22 -7.48 6.15 9.68
CA GLN A 22 -7.46 4.70 9.90
C GLN A 22 -8.82 4.03 9.60
N SER A 23 -9.93 4.69 9.92
CA SER A 23 -11.28 4.20 9.64
C SER A 23 -11.56 3.96 8.15
N LEU A 24 -10.84 4.64 7.25
CA LEU A 24 -10.92 4.43 5.80
C LEU A 24 -9.79 3.52 5.30
N ALA A 25 -8.58 3.66 5.85
CA ALA A 25 -7.43 2.87 5.43
C ALA A 25 -7.62 1.37 5.69
N GLU A 26 -8.20 0.99 6.84
CA GLU A 26 -8.39 -0.43 7.23
C GLU A 26 -9.30 -1.21 6.25
N PRO A 27 -10.56 -0.79 5.99
CA PRO A 27 -11.42 -1.54 5.06
C PRO A 27 -10.89 -1.55 3.62
N ILE A 28 -10.23 -0.47 3.17
CA ILE A 28 -9.62 -0.42 1.83
C ILE A 28 -8.45 -1.40 1.76
N GLY A 29 -7.52 -1.32 2.71
CA GLY A 29 -6.37 -2.23 2.77
C GLY A 29 -6.79 -3.69 2.88
N GLN A 30 -7.86 -3.99 3.62
CA GLN A 30 -8.42 -5.34 3.71
C GLN A 30 -8.92 -5.84 2.35
N ASN A 31 -9.65 -5.01 1.59
CA ASN A 31 -10.12 -5.38 0.25
C ASN A 31 -8.96 -5.63 -0.72
N LEU A 32 -7.93 -4.77 -0.68
CA LEU A 32 -6.74 -4.91 -1.52
C LEU A 32 -5.94 -6.20 -1.21
N ALA A 33 -5.95 -6.63 0.06
CA ALA A 33 -5.28 -7.87 0.48
C ALA A 33 -5.94 -9.17 0.01
N TYR A 34 -7.11 -9.10 -0.66
CA TYR A 34 -7.76 -10.25 -1.30
C TYR A 34 -7.45 -10.37 -2.80
N LEU A 35 -6.78 -9.39 -3.41
CA LEU A 35 -6.35 -9.47 -4.80
C LEU A 35 -5.33 -10.62 -5.00
N ASP A 36 -4.97 -10.97 -6.23
CA ASP A 36 -3.84 -11.87 -6.43
C ASP A 36 -2.52 -11.16 -6.08
N ASN A 37 -1.49 -11.93 -5.69
CA ASN A 37 -0.24 -11.37 -5.19
C ASN A 37 0.44 -10.43 -6.20
N ASN A 38 0.38 -10.73 -7.51
CA ASN A 38 1.03 -9.89 -8.52
C ASN A 38 0.37 -8.51 -8.59
N GLN A 39 -0.97 -8.46 -8.55
CA GLN A 39 -1.70 -7.19 -8.45
C GLN A 39 -1.39 -6.45 -7.15
N GLN A 40 -1.22 -7.17 -6.04
CA GLN A 40 -0.90 -6.53 -4.77
C GLN A 40 0.50 -5.88 -4.80
N ASP A 41 1.51 -6.60 -5.31
CA ASP A 41 2.88 -6.10 -5.47
C ASP A 41 2.93 -4.87 -6.39
N GLU A 42 2.23 -4.92 -7.53
CA GLU A 42 2.15 -3.81 -8.49
C GLU A 42 1.52 -2.57 -7.85
N LEU A 43 0.39 -2.73 -7.16
CA LEU A 43 -0.28 -1.61 -6.47
C LEU A 43 0.57 -1.02 -5.36
N ILE A 44 1.29 -1.86 -4.59
CA ILE A 44 2.23 -1.37 -3.57
C ILE A 44 3.33 -0.52 -4.20
N ALA A 45 3.92 -0.98 -5.31
CA ALA A 45 4.96 -0.25 -6.01
C ALA A 45 4.45 1.12 -6.50
N VAL A 46 3.29 1.15 -7.17
CA VAL A 46 2.68 2.38 -7.70
C VAL A 46 2.35 3.36 -6.57
N ILE A 47 1.70 2.91 -5.50
CA ILE A 47 1.34 3.79 -4.38
C ILE A 47 2.60 4.32 -3.67
N SER A 48 3.62 3.47 -3.51
CA SER A 48 4.88 3.86 -2.87
C SER A 48 5.62 4.91 -3.69
N GLU A 49 5.66 4.77 -5.02
CA GLU A 49 6.28 5.74 -5.92
C GLU A 49 5.56 7.10 -5.85
N GLU A 50 4.24 7.11 -5.91
CA GLU A 50 3.44 8.34 -5.82
C GLU A 50 3.58 9.03 -4.46
N LEU A 51 3.70 8.26 -3.37
CA LEU A 51 3.99 8.79 -2.05
C LEU A 51 5.39 9.42 -1.97
N GLN A 52 6.41 8.76 -2.53
CA GLN A 52 7.78 9.30 -2.57
C GLN A 52 7.83 10.63 -3.33
N LYS A 53 7.15 10.71 -4.49
CA LYS A 53 7.01 11.97 -5.26
C LYS A 53 6.36 13.07 -4.44
N LYS A 54 5.25 12.78 -3.75
CA LYS A 54 4.55 13.75 -2.90
C LYS A 54 5.38 14.22 -1.71
N GLN A 55 6.20 13.34 -1.14
CA GLN A 55 7.04 13.64 0.01
C GLN A 55 8.41 14.23 -0.37
N ASN A 56 8.70 14.38 -1.67
CA ASN A 56 9.99 14.84 -2.18
C ASN A 56 11.17 14.01 -1.62
N LEU A 57 10.92 12.74 -1.30
CA LEU A 57 11.92 11.83 -0.77
C LEU A 57 12.76 11.27 -1.92
N PRO A 58 14.08 11.06 -1.72
CA PRO A 58 14.88 10.35 -2.70
C PRO A 58 14.30 8.94 -2.93
N PRO A 59 14.37 8.41 -4.17
CA PRO A 59 13.82 7.09 -4.48
C PRO A 59 14.43 6.04 -3.55
N VAL A 60 13.58 5.23 -2.94
CA VAL A 60 14.03 4.11 -2.10
C VAL A 60 14.61 3.06 -3.03
N GLN A 61 15.93 2.94 -3.06
CA GLN A 61 16.62 1.87 -3.76
C GLN A 61 16.28 0.55 -3.06
N ALA A 62 15.60 -0.35 -3.77
CA ALA A 62 15.46 -1.73 -3.31
C ALA A 62 16.85 -2.40 -3.28
N PRO A 63 17.15 -3.23 -2.27
CA PRO A 63 18.40 -3.98 -2.19
C PRO A 63 18.53 -5.04 -3.29
#